data_AF-A0A7V2JYR9-F1
#
_entry.id   AF-A0A7V2JYR9-F1
#
_cell.length_a   1.000
_cell.length_b   1.000
_cell.length_c   1.000
_cell.angle_alpha   90.00
_cell.angle_beta   90.00
_cell.angle_gamma   90.00
#
_symmetry.space_group_name_H-M   'P 1'
#
loop_
_entity.id
_entity.type
_entity.pdbx_description
1 polymer ?
#
loop_
_entity_poly.entity_id
_entity_poly.type
_entity_poly.pdbx_seq_one_letter_code
_entity_poly.pdbx_strand_id
1 'polypeptide(L)' 'PSEEQDAVIMSAIHAIKAGDHGVKDAVIDVAQELMARGAQGIIPGCTELSLVVPAGSLSVPVFDPLSILAERAVSLARGR' A
#
# COMPACT_ATOMS: atom_id res chain seq x y z
N PRO A 1 8.14 9.34 4.23
CA PRO A 1 7.03 10.24 4.61
C PRO A 1 7.54 11.28 5.62
N SER A 2 6.83 12.39 5.82
CA SER A 2 7.03 13.26 6.99
C SER A 2 6.31 12.67 8.22
N GLU A 3 6.60 13.17 9.42
CA GLU A 3 5.90 12.73 10.64
C GLU A 3 4.37 12.93 10.56
N GLU A 4 3.92 14.02 9.93
CA GLU A 4 2.49 14.28 9.70
C GLU A 4 1.88 13.24 8.74
N GLN A 5 2.57 12.92 7.65
CA GLN A 5 2.13 11.87 6.72
C GLN A 5 2.12 10.49 7.39
N ASP A 6 3.09 10.19 8.25
CA ASP A 6 3.12 8.94 9.02
C ASP A 6 1.91 8.86 9.96
N ALA A 7 1.54 9.96 10.63
CA ALA A 7 0.35 9.99 11.46
C ALA A 7 -0.95 9.75 10.67
N VAL A 8 -1.07 10.33 9.47
CA VAL A 8 -2.19 10.09 8.54
C VAL A 8 -2.26 8.62 8.15
N ILE A 9 -1.13 8.03 7.72
CA ILE A 9 -1.08 6.61 7.32
C ILE A 9 -1.43 5.69 8.49
N MET A 10 -0.90 5.96 9.69
CA MET A 10 -1.21 5.16 10.88
C MET A 10 -2.69 5.26 11.28
N SER A 11 -3.30 6.44 11.14
CA SER A 11 -4.74 6.61 11.35
C SER A 11 -5.56 5.82 10.32
N ALA A 12 -5.18 5.89 9.05
CA ALA A 12 -5.84 5.15 7.98
C ALA A 12 -5.75 3.63 8.17
N ILE A 13 -4.60 3.10 8.58
CA ILE A 13 -4.42 1.67 8.90
C ILE A 13 -5.39 1.25 9.99
N HIS A 14 -5.52 2.02 11.08
CA HIS A 14 -6.45 1.70 12.15
C HIS A 14 -7.92 1.80 11.72
N ALA A 15 -8.27 2.75 10.86
CA ALA A 15 -9.63 2.87 10.31
C ALA A 15 -10.00 1.65 9.44
N ILE A 16 -9.10 1.24 8.54
CA ILE A 16 -9.28 0.04 7.71
C ILE A 16 -9.44 -1.20 8.57
N LYS A 17 -8.62 -1.33 9.63
CA LYS A 17 -8.73 -2.41 10.61
C LYS A 17 -10.08 -2.43 11.35
N ALA A 18 -10.70 -1.27 11.53
CA ALA A 18 -12.04 -1.13 12.10
C ALA A 18 -13.18 -1.35 11.07
N GLY A 19 -12.84 -1.62 9.81
CA GLY A 19 -13.80 -1.83 8.73
C GLY A 19 -14.20 -0.56 7.97
N ASP A 20 -13.53 0.57 8.21
CA ASP A 20 -13.73 1.82 7.47
C ASP A 20 -12.70 1.95 6.33
N HIS A 21 -13.19 1.83 5.10
CA HIS A 21 -12.38 1.95 3.89
C HIS A 21 -12.52 3.34 3.22
N GLY A 22 -13.26 4.27 3.83
CA GLY A 22 -13.44 5.65 3.35
C GLY A 22 -12.17 6.49 3.41
N VAL A 23 -11.11 5.97 4.04
CA VAL A 23 -9.79 6.62 4.18
C VAL A 23 -8.87 6.42 2.97
N LYS A 24 -9.35 5.75 1.91
CA LYS A 24 -8.56 5.44 0.71
C LYS A 24 -7.88 6.68 0.12
N ASP A 25 -8.62 7.77 -0.05
CA ASP A 25 -8.11 8.94 -0.76
C ASP A 25 -6.94 9.58 -0.01
N ALA A 26 -7.01 9.64 1.33
CA ALA A 26 -5.89 10.11 2.16
C ALA A 26 -4.61 9.26 1.99
N VAL A 27 -4.76 7.94 1.81
CA VAL A 27 -3.60 7.05 1.53
C VAL A 27 -3.02 7.32 0.15
N ILE A 28 -3.87 7.54 -0.86
CA ILE A 28 -3.46 7.84 -2.23
C ILE A 28 -2.76 9.20 -2.30
N ASP A 29 -3.25 10.22 -1.59
CA ASP A 29 -2.64 11.55 -1.56
C ASP A 29 -1.21 11.49 -0.99
N VAL A 30 -1.01 10.77 0.12
CA VAL A 30 0.34 10.55 0.67
C VAL A 30 1.25 9.83 -0.33
N ALA A 31 0.72 8.83 -1.06
CA ALA A 31 1.47 8.13 -2.10
C ALA A 31 1.87 9.07 -3.26
N GLN A 32 0.97 9.94 -3.70
CA GLN A 32 1.26 10.96 -4.72
C GLN A 32 2.31 11.97 -4.27
N GLU A 33 2.27 12.39 -3.00
CA GLU A 33 3.31 13.27 -2.44
C GLU A 33 4.67 12.56 -2.31
N LEU A 34 4.70 11.26 -2.03
CA LEU A 34 5.92 10.46 -2.13
C LEU A 34 6.45 10.41 -3.58
N MET A 35 5.57 10.24 -4.56
CA MET A 35 5.92 10.25 -5.97
C MET A 35 6.47 11.60 -6.43
N ALA A 36 5.86 12.71 -6.00
CA ALA A 36 6.34 14.06 -6.29
C ALA A 36 7.75 14.32 -5.73
N ARG A 37 8.14 13.60 -4.67
CA ARG A 37 9.50 13.61 -4.10
C ARG A 37 10.48 12.64 -4.77
N GLY A 38 10.06 11.98 -5.85
CA GLY A 38 10.91 11.09 -6.65
C GLY A 38 10.76 9.61 -6.33
N ALA A 39 9.75 9.19 -5.56
CA ALA A 39 9.47 7.76 -5.40
C ALA A 39 9.11 7.13 -6.75
N GLN A 40 9.88 6.13 -7.18
CA GLN A 40 9.72 5.44 -8.46
C GLN A 40 8.84 4.19 -8.35
N GLY A 41 8.32 3.91 -7.15
CA GLY A 41 7.42 2.81 -6.85
C GLY A 41 6.89 2.95 -5.43
N ILE A 42 5.75 2.33 -5.17
CA ILE A 42 5.09 2.36 -3.87
C ILE A 42 4.96 0.94 -3.33
N ILE A 43 5.28 0.77 -2.05
CA ILE A 43 5.16 -0.49 -1.32
C ILE A 43 4.08 -0.28 -0.24
N PRO A 44 2.88 -0.88 -0.37
CA PRO A 44 1.93 -0.94 0.74
C PRO A 44 2.51 -1.84 1.84
N GLY A 45 3.22 -1.22 2.79
CA GLY A 45 4.01 -1.93 3.81
C GLY A 45 3.20 -2.61 4.92
N CYS A 46 1.90 -2.32 5.00
CA CYS A 46 0.96 -2.97 5.91
C CYS A 46 -0.16 -3.61 5.10
N THR A 47 -0.67 -4.75 5.55
CA THR A 47 -1.68 -5.54 4.84
C THR A 47 -3.00 -4.78 4.63
N GLU A 48 -3.31 -3.81 5.48
CA GLU A 48 -4.45 -2.92 5.34
C GLU A 48 -4.33 -2.03 4.09
N LEU A 49 -3.11 -1.55 3.79
CA LEU A 49 -2.87 -0.67 2.64
C LEU A 49 -3.06 -1.42 1.32
N SER A 50 -2.79 -2.73 1.28
CA SER A 50 -3.08 -3.58 0.12
C SER A 50 -4.58 -3.60 -0.24
N LEU A 51 -5.48 -3.28 0.70
CA LEU A 51 -6.93 -3.22 0.44
C LEU A 51 -7.36 -1.94 -0.27
N VAL A 52 -6.58 -0.85 -0.15
CA VAL A 52 -6.96 0.49 -0.61
C VAL A 52 -6.04 1.08 -1.67
N VAL A 53 -4.85 0.49 -1.89
CA VAL A 53 -3.90 0.86 -2.94
C VAL A 53 -3.85 -0.23 -4.03
N PRO A 54 -4.83 -0.30 -4.94
CA PRO A 54 -4.86 -1.32 -5.98
C PRO A 54 -3.80 -1.07 -7.05
N ALA A 55 -3.38 -2.12 -7.73
CA ALA A 55 -2.52 -2.01 -8.90
C ALA A 55 -3.13 -1.07 -9.96
N GLY A 56 -2.32 -0.20 -10.55
CA GLY A 56 -2.75 0.78 -11.55
C GLY A 56 -3.42 2.05 -11.00
N SER A 57 -3.56 2.19 -9.67
CA SER A 57 -4.07 3.44 -9.06
C SER A 57 -3.07 4.60 -9.09
N LEU A 58 -1.80 4.32 -9.35
CA LEU A 58 -0.70 5.28 -9.35
C LEU A 58 0.06 5.20 -10.68
N SER A 59 0.74 6.30 -11.05
CA SER A 59 1.55 6.35 -12.27
C SER A 59 2.90 5.62 -12.14
N VAL A 60 3.28 5.22 -10.93
CA VAL A 60 4.45 4.38 -10.65
C VAL A 60 4.00 2.97 -10.26
N PRO A 61 4.85 1.94 -10.44
CA PRO A 61 4.54 0.58 -10.02
C PRO A 61 4.20 0.49 -8.53
N VAL A 62 3.18 -0.32 -8.21
CA VAL A 62 2.83 -0.72 -6.84
C VAL A 62 3.31 -2.14 -6.62
N PHE A 63 4.15 -2.35 -5.60
CA PHE A 63 4.70 -3.65 -5.24
C PHE A 63 4.04 -4.14 -3.96
N ASP A 64 2.90 -4.83 -4.07
CA ASP A 64 2.21 -5.40 -2.92
C ASP A 64 2.96 -6.62 -2.36
N PRO A 65 3.63 -6.50 -1.19
CA PRO A 65 4.43 -7.61 -0.66
C PRO A 65 3.57 -8.81 -0.27
N LEU A 66 2.30 -8.61 0.09
CA LEU A 66 1.40 -9.70 0.46
C LEU A 66 1.11 -10.59 -0.75
N SER A 67 0.79 -9.97 -1.88
CA SER A 67 0.54 -10.69 -3.14
C SER A 67 1.80 -11.39 -3.64
N ILE A 68 2.95 -10.70 -3.65
CA ILE A 68 4.24 -11.28 -4.05
C ILE A 68 4.61 -12.49 -3.17
N LEU A 69 4.42 -12.37 -1.85
CA LEU A 69 4.66 -13.47 -0.91
C LEU A 69 3.74 -14.66 -1.20
N ALA A 70 2.45 -14.42 -1.41
CA ALA A 70 1.48 -15.46 -1.70
C ALA A 70 1.80 -16.21 -3.00
N GLU A 71 2.13 -15.47 -4.07
CA GLU A 71 2.54 -16.04 -5.36
C GLU A 71 3.78 -16.92 -5.21
N ARG A 72 4.80 -16.45 -4.48
CA ARG A 72 6.01 -17.24 -4.25
C ARG A 72 5.73 -18.48 -3.42
N ALA A 73 4.90 -18.38 -2.39
CA ALA A 73 4.50 -19.52 -1.55
C ALA A 73 3.80 -20.60 -2.40
N VAL A 74 2.88 -20.21 -3.27
CA VAL A 74 2.18 -21.14 -4.19
C VAL A 74 3.16 -21.75 -5.21
N SER A 75 4.09 -20.96 -5.77
CA SER A 75 5.12 -21.46 -6.68
C SER A 75 5.94 -22.58 -6.03
N LEU A 76 6.46 -22.32 -4.82
CA LEU A 76 7.24 -23.28 -4.06
C LEU A 76 6.46 -24.56 -3.76
N ALA A 77 5.19 -24.42 -3.34
CA ALA A 77 4.32 -25.57 -3.07
C ALA A 77 4.06 -26.42 -4.33
N ARG A 78 4.11 -25.82 -5.52
CA ARG A 78 3.96 -26.51 -6.82
C ARG A 78 5.29 -27.02 -7.40
N GLY A 79 6.40 -26.88 -6.67
CA GLY A 79 7.73 -27.31 -7.13
C GLY A 79 8.29 -26.42 -8.26
N ARG A 80 7.93 -25.13 -8.28
CA ARG A 80 8.43 -24.12 -9.21
C ARG A 80 9.27 -23.05 -8.51
#